data_AF-A0A2G4H4T2-F1
#
_entry.id   AF-A0A2G4H4T2-F1
#
_cell.length_a   1.000
_cell.length_b   1.000
_cell.length_c   1.000
_cell.angle_alpha   90.00
_cell.angle_beta   90.00
_cell.angle_gamma   90.00
#
_symmetry.space_group_name_H-M   'P 1'
#
loop_
_entity.id
_entity.type
_entity.pdbx_description
1 polymer ?
#
loop_
_entity_poly.entity_id
_entity_poly.type
_entity_poly.pdbx_seq_one_letter_code
_entity_poly.pdbx_strand_id
1 'polypeptide(L)'
;MVVHDEQADVATVELIGSGVDILLPPPTVPVRKSSRARIWVACGLVLGAVLVGGIQLVHFGGVDLIPRLAPATRILPAGAPRAQTLARQDQVVLLVPVQQSRITAILFHPVTGADALPLEPVGEPLDEGIVARIISSFAGDTAGGPNYQVDGDPTSVDIGAPVGTDTYAPVDGKVLSITPLIVEGTAYGDQIAIEPIANPGVVVIATGIKSDPKLSVGTPVSTRPEAWTALGRIVDITSGLDPLLGKYTQDGGNRLHLEVRPATAVAAS
;
A
#
# COMPACT_ATOMS: atom_id res chain seq x y z
N MET A 1 -45.64 52.38 -14.23
CA MET A 1 -45.42 52.78 -12.83
C MET A 1 -44.99 51.53 -12.06
N VAL A 2 -44.17 51.66 -11.01
CA VAL A 2 -43.44 50.53 -10.37
C VAL A 2 -43.92 50.34 -8.92
N VAL A 3 -43.56 49.21 -8.30
CA VAL A 3 -43.74 48.81 -6.87
C VAL A 3 -45.20 48.71 -6.38
N HIS A 4 -45.59 47.93 -5.36
CA HIS A 4 -44.98 47.07 -4.31
C HIS A 4 -45.86 45.77 -4.19
N ASP A 5 -45.60 44.71 -3.40
CA ASP A 5 -44.41 44.07 -2.80
C ASP A 5 -44.86 42.76 -2.07
N GLU A 6 -43.94 42.00 -1.49
CA GLU A 6 -44.10 40.64 -0.92
C GLU A 6 -44.73 40.61 0.49
N GLN A 7 -45.49 39.55 0.82
CA GLN A 7 -46.12 39.36 2.16
C GLN A 7 -46.36 37.88 2.54
N ALA A 8 -45.66 37.42 3.58
CA ALA A 8 -45.97 36.29 4.50
C ALA A 8 -46.18 34.88 3.86
N ASP A 9 -46.18 33.74 4.57
CA ASP A 9 -45.99 33.37 5.99
C ASP A 9 -45.43 31.90 5.96
N VAL A 10 -44.80 31.23 6.95
CA VAL A 10 -44.63 31.31 8.42
C VAL A 10 -43.21 30.71 8.73
N ALA A 11 -42.59 30.61 9.92
CA ALA A 11 -42.93 30.86 11.33
C ALA A 11 -41.64 31.08 12.17
N THR A 12 -41.77 31.22 13.50
CA THR A 12 -40.71 31.09 14.51
C THR A 12 -41.33 30.63 15.83
N VAL A 13 -40.69 29.72 16.57
CA VAL A 13 -41.00 29.41 17.98
C VAL A 13 -39.70 29.14 18.75
N GLU A 14 -39.62 29.66 19.97
CA GLU A 14 -38.45 29.61 20.87
C GLU A 14 -38.37 28.28 21.67
N LEU A 15 -37.26 28.11 22.40
CA LEU A 15 -37.36 27.64 23.78
C LEU A 15 -36.27 28.28 24.67
N ILE A 16 -36.71 28.91 25.76
CA ILE A 16 -35.86 29.59 26.76
C ILE A 16 -35.60 28.64 27.95
N GLY A 17 -34.41 28.67 28.55
CA GLY A 17 -34.14 28.02 29.83
C GLY A 17 -32.76 28.33 30.41
N SER A 18 -32.70 29.05 31.52
CA SER A 18 -31.46 29.45 32.20
C SER A 18 -31.24 28.72 33.54
N GLY A 19 -29.98 28.61 33.96
CA GLY A 19 -29.55 28.09 35.26
C GLY A 19 -28.09 28.46 35.52
N VAL A 20 -27.75 28.88 36.74
CA VAL A 20 -26.49 29.61 37.05
C VAL A 20 -25.63 28.88 38.11
N ASP A 21 -24.33 28.97 37.89
CA ASP A 21 -23.16 28.67 38.73
C ASP A 21 -23.32 28.17 40.18
N ILE A 22 -22.57 27.12 40.51
CA ILE A 22 -21.89 27.00 41.81
C ILE A 22 -20.42 26.63 41.56
N LEU A 23 -19.51 27.49 42.03
CA LEU A 23 -18.05 27.33 42.01
C LEU A 23 -17.57 26.64 43.30
N LEU A 24 -16.67 25.64 43.21
CA LEU A 24 -15.66 25.33 44.25
C LEU A 24 -14.46 24.56 43.61
N PRO A 25 -13.25 24.57 44.22
CA PRO A 25 -11.99 24.19 43.55
C PRO A 25 -11.65 22.68 43.60
N PRO A 26 -10.68 22.20 42.79
CA PRO A 26 -10.44 20.77 42.56
C PRO A 26 -9.65 20.06 43.68
N PRO A 27 -9.82 18.73 43.83
CA PRO A 27 -8.89 17.90 44.60
C PRO A 27 -7.52 17.84 43.92
N THR A 28 -6.44 17.83 44.71
CA THR A 28 -5.06 17.86 44.21
C THR A 28 -4.17 16.83 44.91
N VAL A 29 -3.02 16.52 44.28
CA VAL A 29 -1.89 15.72 44.82
C VAL A 29 -2.15 14.20 44.92
N PRO A 30 -1.15 13.31 44.65
CA PRO A 30 0.25 13.56 44.29
C PRO A 30 0.67 13.13 42.88
N VAL A 31 1.38 14.03 42.18
CA VAL A 31 2.31 13.63 41.11
C VAL A 31 3.50 12.91 41.75
N ARG A 32 3.63 11.59 41.54
CA ARG A 32 4.74 10.79 42.09
C ARG A 32 6.04 11.00 41.30
N LYS A 33 6.65 12.17 41.48
CA LYS A 33 7.95 12.56 40.92
C LYS A 33 9.08 11.76 41.58
N SER A 34 9.36 10.56 41.08
CA SER A 34 10.55 9.79 41.48
C SER A 34 11.82 10.53 41.05
N SER A 35 12.75 10.66 41.98
CA SER A 35 13.99 11.40 41.79
C SER A 35 15.04 10.60 41.02
N ARG A 36 15.91 11.34 40.33
CA ARG A 36 17.13 10.86 39.66
C ARG A 36 17.90 9.86 40.52
N ALA A 37 18.10 8.64 40.01
CA ALA A 37 19.19 7.77 40.42
C ALA A 37 20.09 7.52 39.21
N ARG A 38 21.34 8.00 39.25
CA ARG A 38 22.37 7.64 38.27
C ARG A 38 23.00 6.33 38.73
N ILE A 39 22.98 5.30 37.89
CA ILE A 39 23.86 4.12 38.05
C ILE A 39 24.64 3.94 36.75
N TRP A 40 25.81 4.59 36.72
CA TRP A 40 26.98 4.07 36.01
C TRP A 40 27.72 3.08 36.95
N VAL A 41 28.75 2.42 36.44
CA VAL A 41 29.47 1.27 37.06
C VAL A 41 28.63 -0.01 36.98
N ALA A 42 28.84 -1.00 36.10
CA ALA A 42 29.99 -1.55 35.34
C ALA A 42 30.59 -2.83 35.95
N CYS A 43 30.42 -3.93 35.20
CA CYS A 43 31.30 -5.11 35.16
C CYS A 43 31.52 -5.42 33.67
N GLY A 44 32.72 -5.44 33.09
CA GLY A 44 34.04 -5.27 33.70
C GLY A 44 34.74 -6.61 33.92
N LEU A 45 35.73 -6.89 33.08
CA LEU A 45 36.75 -7.93 33.21
C LEU A 45 36.26 -9.40 33.26
N VAL A 46 36.24 -10.03 32.09
CA VAL A 46 36.99 -11.30 31.93
C VAL A 46 38.19 -10.98 31.06
N LEU A 47 39.32 -10.64 31.69
CA LEU A 47 40.59 -10.43 31.00
C LEU A 47 41.21 -11.81 30.65
N GLY A 48 41.88 -11.92 29.50
CA GLY A 48 42.44 -13.19 29.03
C GLY A 48 43.63 -13.69 29.85
N ALA A 49 43.74 -15.01 30.01
CA ALA A 49 44.85 -15.68 30.71
C ALA A 49 45.18 -17.09 30.17
N VAL A 50 45.17 -17.29 28.85
CA VAL A 50 45.85 -18.43 28.20
C VAL A 50 46.65 -17.92 27.00
N LEU A 51 47.95 -17.71 27.21
CA LEU A 51 48.94 -17.48 26.16
C LEU A 51 49.77 -18.76 25.99
N VAL A 52 50.43 -18.91 24.83
CA VAL A 52 51.37 -20.01 24.49
C VAL A 52 50.67 -21.35 24.21
N GLY A 53 50.60 -21.73 22.93
CA GLY A 53 49.88 -22.94 22.49
C GLY A 53 50.14 -23.41 21.07
N GLY A 54 51.34 -23.16 20.51
CA GLY A 54 51.78 -23.74 19.23
C GLY A 54 51.34 -23.01 17.96
N ILE A 55 52.31 -22.47 17.22
CA ILE A 55 52.17 -22.28 15.77
C ILE A 55 52.21 -23.68 15.14
N GLN A 56 51.18 -24.07 14.38
CA GLN A 56 51.28 -25.18 13.43
C GLN A 56 50.68 -24.77 12.09
N LEU A 57 51.52 -24.78 11.06
CA LEU A 57 51.21 -24.31 9.72
C LEU A 57 50.60 -25.44 8.88
N VAL A 58 49.34 -25.79 9.18
CA VAL A 58 48.62 -26.88 8.50
C VAL A 58 48.22 -26.44 7.09
N HIS A 59 49.10 -26.73 6.12
CA HIS A 59 48.81 -26.58 4.69
C HIS A 59 47.78 -27.65 4.26
N PHE A 60 46.50 -27.29 4.26
CA PHE A 60 45.49 -28.02 3.50
C PHE A 60 45.32 -27.38 2.12
N GLY A 61 45.79 -28.07 1.09
CA GLY A 61 45.60 -27.70 -0.31
C GLY A 61 44.31 -28.30 -0.87
N GLY A 62 43.55 -27.50 -1.60
CA GLY A 62 42.22 -27.86 -2.10
C GLY A 62 41.13 -27.63 -1.04
N VAL A 63 39.98 -27.01 -1.34
CA VAL A 63 39.43 -26.58 -2.64
C VAL A 63 38.70 -25.24 -2.49
N ASP A 64 38.73 -24.39 -3.54
CA ASP A 64 37.95 -23.15 -3.59
C ASP A 64 36.45 -23.46 -3.75
N LEU A 65 35.78 -23.68 -2.62
CA LEU A 65 34.32 -23.81 -2.52
C LEU A 65 33.67 -22.62 -1.79
N ILE A 66 34.21 -21.41 -2.02
CA ILE A 66 33.42 -20.19 -1.86
C ILE A 66 32.63 -20.01 -3.15
N PRO A 67 31.31 -20.30 -3.19
CA PRO A 67 30.47 -19.80 -4.27
C PRO A 67 30.49 -18.28 -4.21
N ARG A 68 31.24 -17.63 -5.11
CA ARG A 68 31.11 -16.19 -5.32
C ARG A 68 29.67 -15.95 -5.75
N LEU A 69 28.86 -15.44 -4.81
CA LEU A 69 27.59 -14.81 -5.12
C LEU A 69 27.90 -13.66 -6.07
N ALA A 70 27.70 -13.89 -7.37
CA ALA A 70 27.80 -12.83 -8.36
C ALA A 70 26.78 -11.75 -7.95
N PRO A 71 27.15 -10.46 -7.91
CA PRO A 71 26.19 -9.41 -7.62
C PRO A 71 25.05 -9.53 -8.62
N ALA A 72 23.81 -9.57 -8.13
CA ALA A 72 22.62 -9.86 -8.93
C ALA A 72 22.20 -8.68 -9.83
N THR A 73 23.16 -7.95 -10.39
CA THR A 73 23.00 -6.94 -11.45
C THR A 73 22.67 -7.59 -12.79
N ARG A 74 21.77 -8.59 -12.78
CA ARG A 74 21.16 -9.14 -13.99
C ARG A 74 20.10 -8.13 -14.46
N ILE A 75 20.55 -7.15 -15.23
CA ILE A 75 19.68 -6.27 -16.01
C ILE A 75 19.11 -7.10 -17.18
N LEU A 76 18.18 -7.97 -16.85
CA LEU A 76 17.10 -8.33 -17.77
C LEU A 76 15.91 -7.42 -17.42
N PRO A 77 15.10 -7.00 -18.39
CA PRO A 77 13.74 -6.58 -18.10
C PRO A 77 13.07 -7.65 -17.26
N ALA A 78 12.47 -7.25 -16.14
CA ALA A 78 11.54 -8.12 -15.44
C ALA A 78 10.38 -8.37 -16.42
N GLY A 79 10.28 -9.59 -16.96
CA GLY A 79 9.18 -9.96 -17.85
C GLY A 79 7.83 -9.71 -17.16
N ALA A 80 6.77 -9.53 -17.95
CA ALA A 80 5.42 -9.28 -17.45
C ALA A 80 5.03 -10.27 -16.32
N PRO A 81 4.17 -9.86 -15.37
CA PRO A 81 3.69 -10.73 -14.31
C PRO A 81 3.14 -12.06 -14.85
N ARG A 82 3.12 -13.08 -13.98
CA ARG A 82 2.37 -14.31 -14.27
C ARG A 82 0.88 -13.99 -14.08
N ALA A 83 0.04 -14.44 -15.01
CA ALA A 83 -1.40 -14.28 -14.90
C ALA A 83 -1.89 -15.05 -13.67
N GLN A 84 -2.33 -14.31 -12.65
CA GLN A 84 -2.67 -14.82 -11.33
C GLN A 84 -3.74 -13.91 -10.75
N THR A 85 -4.88 -14.46 -10.35
CA THR A 85 -5.95 -13.68 -9.73
C THR A 85 -5.51 -13.14 -8.39
N LEU A 86 -5.73 -11.84 -8.17
CA LEU A 86 -5.54 -11.15 -6.89
C LEU A 86 -6.86 -11.06 -6.12
N ALA A 87 -7.93 -10.67 -6.81
CA ALA A 87 -9.26 -10.49 -6.23
C ALA A 87 -10.37 -10.54 -7.27
N ARG A 88 -11.62 -10.59 -6.83
CA ARG A 88 -12.83 -10.43 -7.65
C ARG A 88 -13.67 -9.25 -7.16
N GLN A 89 -14.42 -8.64 -8.07
CA GLN A 89 -15.50 -7.72 -7.77
C GLN A 89 -16.63 -8.03 -8.74
N ASP A 90 -17.58 -8.87 -8.31
CA ASP A 90 -18.63 -9.45 -9.16
C ASP A 90 -18.05 -10.08 -10.45
N GLN A 91 -18.34 -9.51 -11.63
CA GLN A 91 -17.83 -9.99 -12.92
C GLN A 91 -16.38 -9.58 -13.22
N VAL A 92 -15.81 -8.63 -12.47
CA VAL A 92 -14.43 -8.17 -12.65
C VAL A 92 -13.47 -9.09 -11.89
N VAL A 93 -12.43 -9.57 -12.59
CA VAL A 93 -11.35 -10.37 -11.99
C VAL A 93 -10.07 -9.53 -12.07
N LEU A 94 -9.58 -9.08 -10.92
CA LEU A 94 -8.31 -8.36 -10.82
C LEU A 94 -7.16 -9.37 -10.86
N LEU A 95 -6.22 -9.21 -11.79
CA LEU A 95 -4.96 -9.94 -11.79
C LEU A 95 -3.88 -9.18 -11.01
N VAL A 96 -2.89 -9.92 -10.48
CA VAL A 96 -1.70 -9.37 -9.83
C VAL A 96 -0.93 -8.47 -10.82
N PRO A 97 -0.88 -7.15 -10.62
CA PRO A 97 -0.37 -6.16 -11.61
C PRO A 97 1.15 -5.91 -11.54
N VAL A 98 1.85 -6.58 -10.63
CA VAL A 98 3.29 -6.43 -10.36
C VAL A 98 3.94 -7.79 -10.53
N GLN A 99 5.14 -7.85 -11.13
CA GLN A 99 5.83 -9.13 -11.28
C GLN A 99 6.11 -9.76 -9.90
N GLN A 100 5.71 -11.02 -9.73
CA GLN A 100 5.71 -11.73 -8.44
C GLN A 100 7.07 -11.75 -7.70
N SER A 101 8.21 -11.59 -8.39
CA SER A 101 9.53 -11.52 -7.74
C SER A 101 9.83 -10.16 -7.08
N ARG A 102 8.97 -9.16 -7.28
CA ARG A 102 9.12 -7.80 -6.75
C ARG A 102 8.18 -7.48 -5.58
N ILE A 103 7.18 -8.32 -5.34
CA ILE A 103 6.13 -8.06 -4.36
C ILE A 103 6.68 -8.24 -2.94
N THR A 104 6.59 -7.19 -2.13
CA THR A 104 7.05 -7.12 -0.73
C THR A 104 5.92 -7.35 0.27
N ALA A 105 4.68 -7.06 -0.13
CA ALA A 105 3.45 -7.25 0.63
C ALA A 105 2.23 -7.23 -0.30
N ILE A 106 1.16 -7.92 0.10
CA ILE A 106 -0.20 -7.68 -0.39
C ILE A 106 -1.10 -7.48 0.83
N LEU A 107 -1.85 -6.38 0.86
CA LEU A 107 -2.75 -6.01 1.95
C LEU A 107 -4.09 -5.56 1.37
N PHE A 108 -5.18 -6.22 1.77
CA PHE A 108 -6.53 -5.70 1.59
C PHE A 108 -6.91 -4.81 2.78
N HIS A 109 -7.47 -3.64 2.51
CA HIS A 109 -7.88 -2.69 3.55
C HIS A 109 -9.07 -1.83 3.09
N PRO A 110 -9.83 -1.19 4.00
CA PRO A 110 -10.89 -0.26 3.62
C PRO A 110 -10.26 1.07 3.17
N VAL A 111 -10.75 1.60 2.05
CA VAL A 111 -10.45 2.98 1.64
C VAL A 111 -11.46 3.94 2.27
N THR A 112 -11.01 5.14 2.66
CA THR A 112 -11.88 6.16 3.29
C THR A 112 -12.72 6.89 2.25
N GLY A 113 -13.89 6.34 1.92
CA GLY A 113 -14.87 6.94 1.01
C GLY A 113 -16.08 6.02 0.82
N ALA A 114 -17.25 6.58 0.49
CA ALA A 114 -18.51 5.82 0.44
C ALA A 114 -18.67 4.93 -0.80
N ASP A 115 -17.83 5.11 -1.82
CA ASP A 115 -18.09 4.62 -3.19
C ASP A 115 -17.20 3.43 -3.62
N ALA A 116 -16.38 2.88 -2.72
CA ALA A 116 -15.54 1.73 -3.01
C ALA A 116 -16.30 0.41 -2.83
N LEU A 117 -16.24 -0.46 -3.84
CA LEU A 117 -16.95 -1.72 -3.87
C LEU A 117 -16.16 -2.82 -3.13
N PRO A 118 -16.82 -3.72 -2.38
CA PRO A 118 -16.15 -4.85 -1.75
C PRO A 118 -15.44 -5.73 -2.77
N LEU A 119 -14.18 -6.06 -2.48
CA LEU A 119 -13.39 -7.05 -3.20
C LEU A 119 -13.49 -8.40 -2.46
N GLU A 120 -13.48 -9.49 -3.21
CA GLU A 120 -13.29 -10.86 -2.72
C GLU A 120 -11.81 -11.23 -2.96
N PRO A 121 -10.95 -11.28 -1.92
CA PRO A 121 -9.56 -11.72 -2.06
C PRO A 121 -9.47 -13.14 -2.60
N VAL A 122 -8.47 -13.40 -3.45
CA VAL A 122 -8.16 -14.74 -3.96
C VAL A 122 -6.72 -15.07 -3.62
N GLY A 123 -6.47 -16.20 -2.96
CA GLY A 123 -5.15 -16.55 -2.43
C GLY A 123 -5.22 -17.27 -1.09
N GLU A 124 -4.10 -17.27 -0.37
CA GLU A 124 -4.02 -17.72 1.02
C GLU A 124 -3.82 -16.52 1.97
N PRO A 125 -4.66 -16.34 3.01
CA PRO A 125 -4.44 -15.32 4.03
C PRO A 125 -3.25 -15.71 4.92
N LEU A 126 -2.38 -14.75 5.20
CA LEU A 126 -1.27 -14.88 6.15
C LEU A 126 -1.74 -14.59 7.57
N ASP A 127 -1.42 -15.48 8.52
CA ASP A 127 -1.64 -15.22 9.94
C ASP A 127 -0.87 -13.95 10.39
N GLU A 128 -1.53 -13.09 11.18
CA GLU A 128 -0.95 -11.85 11.73
C GLU A 128 0.40 -12.09 12.45
N GLY A 129 0.53 -13.23 13.13
CA GLY A 129 1.76 -13.62 13.84
C GLY A 129 2.94 -14.09 12.96
N ILE A 130 2.72 -14.28 11.65
CA ILE A 130 3.72 -14.80 10.70
C ILE A 130 4.43 -13.66 9.93
N VAL A 131 3.80 -12.49 9.81
CA VAL A 131 4.26 -11.32 9.04
C VAL A 131 5.68 -10.89 9.40
N ALA A 132 6.03 -10.93 10.70
CA ALA A 132 7.36 -10.56 11.20
C ALA A 132 8.49 -11.57 10.88
N ARG A 133 8.20 -12.67 10.18
CA ARG A 133 9.13 -13.81 9.99
C ARG A 133 9.29 -14.31 8.56
N ILE A 134 8.41 -13.92 7.63
CA ILE A 134 8.48 -14.36 6.23
C ILE A 134 9.11 -13.28 5.33
N ILE A 135 10.28 -13.60 4.79
CA ILE A 135 10.99 -12.83 3.74
C ILE A 135 10.67 -13.44 2.34
N SER A 136 9.84 -14.48 2.28
CA SER A 136 9.69 -15.35 1.11
C SER A 136 8.23 -15.53 0.66
N SER A 137 7.94 -15.03 -0.55
CA SER A 137 6.77 -15.37 -1.37
C SER A 137 5.40 -14.81 -0.93
N PHE A 138 5.14 -13.56 -1.30
CA PHE A 138 3.78 -13.09 -1.65
C PHE A 138 3.33 -13.61 -3.04
N ALA A 139 4.23 -14.27 -3.77
CA ALA A 139 4.10 -14.70 -5.17
C ALA A 139 3.06 -15.81 -5.43
N GLY A 140 2.63 -16.52 -4.39
CA GLY A 140 1.73 -17.68 -4.48
C GLY A 140 2.30 -18.89 -5.25
N ASP A 141 1.65 -20.04 -5.08
CA ASP A 141 1.80 -21.15 -6.03
C ASP A 141 0.85 -20.95 -7.23
N THR A 142 1.23 -21.59 -8.34
CA THR A 142 0.60 -21.58 -9.66
C THR A 142 -0.87 -21.97 -9.71
N ALA A 143 -1.44 -22.54 -8.64
CA ALA A 143 -2.86 -22.89 -8.53
C ALA A 143 -3.63 -22.14 -7.43
N GLY A 144 -2.94 -21.48 -6.47
CA GLY A 144 -3.58 -20.98 -5.23
C GLY A 144 -4.02 -19.51 -5.26
N GLY A 145 -3.37 -18.66 -6.07
CA GLY A 145 -3.41 -17.21 -5.89
C GLY A 145 -2.25 -16.71 -5.02
N PRO A 146 -2.07 -15.39 -4.84
CA PRO A 146 -1.03 -14.80 -4.00
C PRO A 146 -1.24 -15.08 -2.51
N ASN A 147 -0.22 -14.82 -1.69
CA ASN A 147 -0.41 -14.74 -0.24
C ASN A 147 -0.76 -13.29 0.13
N TYR A 148 -1.70 -13.05 1.05
CA TYR A 148 -2.19 -11.71 1.38
C TYR A 148 -2.48 -11.51 2.87
N GLN A 149 -2.60 -10.24 3.30
CA GLN A 149 -3.17 -9.85 4.60
C GLN A 149 -4.50 -9.10 4.40
N VAL A 150 -5.33 -9.03 5.44
CA VAL A 150 -6.57 -8.24 5.45
C VAL A 150 -6.63 -7.45 6.76
N ASP A 151 -6.87 -6.14 6.67
CA ASP A 151 -7.11 -5.25 7.81
C ASP A 151 -8.45 -4.54 7.61
N GLY A 152 -9.52 -5.03 8.23
CA GLY A 152 -10.88 -4.50 8.06
C GLY A 152 -11.58 -4.95 6.76
N ASP A 153 -12.51 -4.15 6.27
CA ASP A 153 -13.29 -4.49 5.06
C ASP A 153 -12.45 -4.37 3.78
N PRO A 154 -12.37 -5.40 2.92
CA PRO A 154 -11.50 -5.42 1.75
C PRO A 154 -12.08 -4.62 0.57
N THR A 155 -12.28 -3.30 0.69
CA THR A 155 -12.76 -2.43 -0.43
C THR A 155 -11.63 -1.92 -1.33
N SER A 156 -10.37 -2.11 -0.91
CA SER A 156 -9.17 -1.79 -1.70
C SER A 156 -8.04 -2.76 -1.40
N VAL A 157 -6.99 -2.77 -2.24
CA VAL A 157 -5.81 -3.63 -2.08
C VAL A 157 -4.52 -2.91 -2.47
N ASP A 158 -3.51 -3.05 -1.62
CA ASP A 158 -2.14 -2.64 -1.87
C ASP A 158 -1.29 -3.79 -2.36
N ILE A 159 -0.45 -3.52 -3.35
CA ILE A 159 0.66 -4.36 -3.75
C ILE A 159 1.95 -3.58 -3.48
N GLY A 160 2.61 -3.89 -2.37
CA GLY A 160 3.92 -3.33 -2.02
C GLY A 160 4.99 -3.84 -2.98
N ALA A 161 5.81 -2.94 -3.51
CA ALA A 161 7.01 -3.28 -4.27
C ALA A 161 7.96 -2.06 -4.37
N PRO A 162 9.28 -2.27 -4.59
CA PRO A 162 10.26 -1.19 -4.62
C PRO A 162 9.94 -0.11 -5.66
N VAL A 163 10.25 1.15 -5.33
CA VAL A 163 10.19 2.31 -6.24
C VAL A 163 10.87 1.99 -7.58
N GLY A 164 10.22 2.35 -8.68
CA GLY A 164 10.68 2.05 -10.02
C GLY A 164 10.37 0.63 -10.52
N THR A 165 9.64 -0.19 -9.75
CA THR A 165 9.07 -1.45 -10.26
C THR A 165 8.00 -1.16 -11.31
N ASP A 166 8.11 -1.78 -12.48
CA ASP A 166 7.12 -1.67 -13.56
C ASP A 166 5.77 -2.30 -13.16
N THR A 167 4.67 -1.60 -13.44
CA THR A 167 3.29 -1.99 -13.14
C THR A 167 2.50 -2.24 -14.42
N TYR A 168 1.50 -3.12 -14.34
CA TYR A 168 0.74 -3.63 -15.48
C TYR A 168 -0.77 -3.59 -15.24
N ALA A 169 -1.55 -3.65 -16.33
CA ALA A 169 -3.01 -3.55 -16.26
C ALA A 169 -3.63 -4.71 -15.46
N PRO A 170 -4.39 -4.47 -14.37
CA PRO A 170 -4.99 -5.54 -13.59
C PRO A 170 -6.19 -6.22 -14.30
N VAL A 171 -6.73 -5.60 -15.35
CA VAL A 171 -7.91 -6.05 -16.12
C VAL A 171 -7.75 -5.73 -17.62
N ASP A 172 -8.42 -6.49 -18.49
CA ASP A 172 -8.63 -6.10 -19.89
C ASP A 172 -9.71 -5.01 -19.95
N GLY A 173 -9.41 -3.90 -20.62
CA GLY A 173 -10.17 -2.67 -20.44
C GLY A 173 -9.78 -1.53 -21.37
N LYS A 174 -10.23 -0.33 -21.00
CA LYS A 174 -9.94 0.94 -21.67
C LYS A 174 -9.61 2.01 -20.63
N VAL A 175 -8.53 2.76 -20.81
CA VAL A 175 -8.19 3.90 -19.95
C VAL A 175 -9.27 4.98 -20.07
N LEU A 176 -9.88 5.38 -18.96
CA LEU A 176 -10.85 6.49 -18.88
C LEU A 176 -10.19 7.81 -18.49
N SER A 177 -9.26 7.77 -17.54
CA SER A 177 -8.56 8.96 -17.06
C SER A 177 -7.14 8.62 -16.63
N ILE A 178 -6.27 9.62 -16.71
CA ILE A 178 -4.93 9.65 -16.11
C ILE A 178 -4.87 11.01 -15.42
N THR A 179 -4.84 11.03 -14.08
CA THR A 179 -4.89 12.26 -13.27
C THR A 179 -3.75 12.28 -12.26
N PRO A 180 -3.12 13.44 -11.97
CA PRO A 180 -2.05 13.51 -10.98
C PRO A 180 -2.53 13.15 -9.57
N LEU A 181 -1.80 12.27 -8.89
CA LEU A 181 -1.92 12.04 -7.45
C LEU A 181 -1.29 13.22 -6.70
N ILE A 182 -2.13 14.17 -6.29
CA ILE A 182 -1.73 15.32 -5.48
C ILE A 182 -1.97 15.02 -3.99
N VAL A 183 -0.93 15.16 -3.17
CA VAL A 183 -1.01 15.10 -1.71
C VAL A 183 -0.32 16.34 -1.13
N GLU A 184 -1.02 17.06 -0.25
CA GLU A 184 -0.58 18.37 0.30
C GLU A 184 -0.10 19.37 -0.75
N GLY A 185 -0.72 19.36 -1.94
CA GLY A 185 -0.35 20.23 -3.08
C GLY A 185 0.87 19.77 -3.88
N THR A 186 1.53 18.68 -3.48
CA THR A 186 2.67 18.07 -4.20
C THR A 186 2.19 16.88 -5.05
N ALA A 187 2.64 16.81 -6.31
CA ALA A 187 2.37 15.68 -7.18
C ALA A 187 3.38 14.54 -6.93
N TYR A 188 2.89 13.39 -6.47
CA TYR A 188 3.73 12.21 -6.20
C TYR A 188 3.78 11.23 -7.37
N GLY A 189 2.71 11.16 -8.16
CA GLY A 189 2.58 10.33 -9.34
C GLY A 189 1.24 10.58 -9.99
N ASP A 190 0.66 9.53 -10.54
CA ASP A 190 -0.64 9.53 -11.20
C ASP A 190 -1.58 8.49 -10.58
N GLN A 191 -2.85 8.65 -10.92
CA GLN A 191 -3.95 7.71 -10.80
C GLN A 191 -4.49 7.42 -12.22
N ILE A 192 -4.64 6.14 -12.56
CA ILE A 192 -5.23 5.69 -13.84
C ILE A 192 -6.55 5.00 -13.55
N ALA A 193 -7.65 5.46 -14.14
CA ALA A 193 -8.92 4.75 -14.11
C ALA A 193 -9.11 3.91 -15.40
N ILE A 194 -9.53 2.66 -15.24
CA ILE A 194 -9.74 1.69 -16.32
C ILE A 194 -11.19 1.21 -16.28
N GLU A 195 -11.89 1.32 -17.40
CA GLU A 195 -13.19 0.67 -17.66
C GLU A 195 -12.93 -0.80 -18.02
N PRO A 196 -13.37 -1.79 -17.21
CA PRO A 196 -13.16 -3.21 -17.52
C PRO A 196 -14.13 -3.66 -18.62
N ILE A 197 -13.63 -4.41 -19.61
CA ILE A 197 -14.49 -5.00 -20.67
C ILE A 197 -15.51 -5.98 -20.06
N ALA A 198 -15.18 -6.61 -18.94
CA ALA A 198 -16.06 -7.53 -18.22
C ALA A 198 -17.27 -6.84 -17.56
N ASN A 199 -17.15 -5.58 -17.11
CA ASN A 199 -18.23 -4.81 -16.52
C ASN A 199 -17.99 -3.29 -16.65
N PRO A 200 -18.51 -2.64 -17.71
CA PRO A 200 -18.40 -1.18 -17.89
C PRO A 200 -19.22 -0.34 -16.89
N GLY A 201 -19.99 -0.96 -15.98
CA GLY A 201 -20.69 -0.26 -14.90
C GLY A 201 -19.79 0.14 -13.73
N VAL A 202 -18.54 -0.34 -13.70
CA VAL A 202 -17.53 -0.05 -12.68
C VAL A 202 -16.23 0.42 -13.31
N VAL A 203 -15.34 0.96 -12.48
CA VAL A 203 -13.98 1.37 -12.83
C VAL A 203 -12.99 0.73 -11.88
N VAL A 204 -11.87 0.25 -12.42
CA VAL A 204 -10.70 -0.14 -11.63
C VAL A 204 -9.75 1.05 -11.60
N ILE A 205 -9.40 1.51 -10.40
CA ILE A 205 -8.53 2.67 -10.20
C ILE A 205 -7.18 2.16 -9.72
N ALA A 206 -6.10 2.61 -10.36
CA ALA A 206 -4.72 2.23 -10.07
C ALA A 206 -3.88 3.48 -9.75
N THR A 207 -3.40 3.57 -8.50
CA THR A 207 -2.82 4.80 -7.93
C THR A 207 -1.45 4.55 -7.33
N GLY A 208 -0.56 5.56 -7.37
CA GLY A 208 0.81 5.46 -6.86
C GLY A 208 1.84 5.10 -7.94
N ILE A 209 1.57 5.45 -9.20
CA ILE A 209 2.41 5.12 -10.35
C ILE A 209 2.78 6.36 -11.16
N LYS A 210 3.98 6.38 -11.76
CA LYS A 210 4.33 7.29 -12.85
C LYS A 210 3.97 6.62 -14.16
N SER A 211 2.98 7.16 -14.86
CA SER A 211 2.39 6.56 -16.06
C SER A 211 3.41 6.32 -17.19
N ASP A 212 3.24 5.25 -17.96
CA ASP A 212 3.99 5.09 -19.23
C ASP A 212 3.52 6.17 -20.21
N PRO A 213 4.42 7.00 -20.78
CA PRO A 213 4.06 8.11 -21.68
C PRO A 213 3.45 7.66 -23.01
N LYS A 214 3.31 6.35 -23.27
CA LYS A 214 2.51 5.79 -24.37
C LYS A 214 1.01 5.70 -24.06
N LEU A 215 0.61 5.78 -22.79
CA LEU A 215 -0.80 5.72 -22.41
C LEU A 215 -1.50 7.08 -22.61
N SER A 216 -2.76 6.99 -22.98
CA SER A 216 -3.68 8.13 -23.10
C SER A 216 -5.12 7.66 -22.83
N VAL A 217 -6.02 8.61 -22.56
CA VAL A 217 -7.45 8.32 -22.47
C VAL A 217 -7.95 7.69 -23.76
N GLY A 218 -8.71 6.60 -23.64
CA GLY A 218 -9.15 5.76 -24.76
C GLY A 218 -8.18 4.65 -25.16
N THR A 219 -6.96 4.58 -24.59
CA THR A 219 -6.03 3.47 -24.86
C THR A 219 -6.61 2.14 -24.36
N PRO A 220 -6.72 1.10 -25.21
CA PRO A 220 -7.08 -0.24 -24.76
C PRO A 220 -5.93 -0.86 -23.96
N VAL A 221 -6.25 -1.56 -22.89
CA VAL A 221 -5.30 -2.28 -22.04
C VAL A 221 -5.65 -3.77 -21.98
N SER A 222 -4.65 -4.64 -21.87
CA SER A 222 -4.84 -6.09 -21.82
C SER A 222 -3.98 -6.79 -20.77
N THR A 223 -4.47 -7.91 -20.27
CA THR A 223 -3.78 -8.80 -19.29
C THR A 223 -3.00 -9.95 -19.93
N ARG A 224 -3.14 -10.15 -21.24
CA ARG A 224 -2.60 -11.34 -21.93
C ARG A 224 -1.07 -11.39 -21.81
N PRO A 225 -0.44 -12.52 -21.43
CA PRO A 225 1.01 -12.57 -21.19
C PRO A 225 1.89 -12.07 -22.34
N GLU A 226 1.46 -12.23 -23.59
CA GLU A 226 2.15 -11.77 -24.79
C GLU A 226 1.98 -10.28 -25.11
N ALA A 227 1.00 -9.60 -24.49
CA ALA A 227 0.60 -8.23 -24.78
C ALA A 227 0.28 -7.41 -23.51
N TRP A 228 0.72 -7.86 -22.33
CA TRP A 228 0.30 -7.31 -21.05
C TRP A 228 0.72 -5.84 -20.96
N THR A 229 -0.27 -4.95 -20.91
CA THR A 229 -0.05 -3.52 -21.04
C THR A 229 0.57 -2.96 -19.76
N ALA A 230 1.76 -2.36 -19.89
CA ALA A 230 2.39 -1.63 -18.80
C ALA A 230 1.59 -0.35 -18.51
N LEU A 231 1.30 -0.10 -17.24
CA LEU A 231 0.68 1.14 -16.76
C LEU A 231 1.71 2.22 -16.46
N GLY A 232 2.87 1.84 -15.93
CA GLY A 232 3.88 2.78 -15.47
C GLY A 232 4.89 2.13 -14.53
N ARG A 233 5.34 2.88 -13.53
CA ARG A 233 6.20 2.37 -12.43
C ARG A 233 5.78 2.95 -11.08
N ILE A 234 5.94 2.18 -10.02
CA ILE A 234 5.70 2.66 -8.64
C ILE A 234 6.59 3.88 -8.35
N VAL A 235 5.99 4.94 -7.79
CA VAL A 235 6.69 6.17 -7.35
C VAL A 235 7.12 6.08 -5.89
N ASP A 236 8.04 6.96 -5.49
CA ASP A 236 8.34 7.18 -4.08
C ASP A 236 7.24 8.07 -3.47
N ILE A 237 6.51 7.54 -2.50
CA ILE A 237 5.46 8.26 -1.76
C ILE A 237 5.82 8.52 -0.28
N THR A 238 7.02 8.10 0.14
CA THR A 238 7.43 8.05 1.56
C THR A 238 7.64 9.40 2.21
N SER A 239 7.78 10.47 1.42
CA SER A 239 7.86 11.85 1.91
C SER A 239 6.54 12.61 1.85
N GLY A 240 5.44 11.95 1.46
CA GLY A 240 4.21 12.62 1.01
C GLY A 240 2.90 12.09 1.58
N LEU A 241 2.78 10.77 1.74
CA LEU A 241 1.72 10.18 2.56
C LEU A 241 2.28 9.85 3.94
N ASP A 242 1.52 10.18 4.98
CA ASP A 242 1.79 9.79 6.36
C ASP A 242 1.98 8.26 6.43
N PRO A 243 3.07 7.71 7.00
CA PRO A 243 3.42 6.27 6.93
C PRO A 243 2.52 5.35 7.77
N LEU A 244 1.23 5.67 7.90
CA LEU A 244 0.13 4.83 8.40
C LEU A 244 0.09 3.44 7.75
N LEU A 245 0.67 3.29 6.55
CA LEU A 245 0.75 2.05 5.77
C LEU A 245 2.16 1.43 5.76
N GLY A 246 3.17 2.13 6.26
CA GLY A 246 4.55 1.63 6.43
C GLY A 246 4.67 0.54 7.50
N LYS A 247 3.61 0.29 8.28
CA LYS A 247 3.44 -0.89 9.15
C LYS A 247 3.02 -2.16 8.39
N TYR A 248 2.59 -2.05 7.13
CA TYR A 248 2.04 -3.17 6.34
C TYR A 248 2.86 -3.51 5.09
N THR A 249 3.61 -2.57 4.53
CA THR A 249 4.51 -2.78 3.37
C THR A 249 5.98 -2.75 3.80
N GLN A 250 6.82 -3.63 3.25
CA GLN A 250 8.22 -3.78 3.70
C GLN A 250 9.24 -2.90 2.95
N ASP A 251 8.76 -1.87 2.26
CA ASP A 251 9.51 -0.95 1.38
C ASP A 251 9.30 0.53 1.75
N GLY A 252 8.83 0.77 2.98
CA GLY A 252 8.63 2.12 3.55
C GLY A 252 7.26 2.74 3.27
N GLY A 253 6.33 2.00 2.65
CA GLY A 253 5.02 2.52 2.23
C GLY A 253 4.80 2.49 0.71
N ASN A 254 5.79 2.04 -0.08
CA ASN A 254 5.77 2.17 -1.54
C ASN A 254 4.93 1.06 -2.18
N ARG A 255 3.80 1.45 -2.75
CA ARG A 255 2.73 0.53 -3.17
C ARG A 255 2.11 0.98 -4.48
N LEU A 256 1.66 0.00 -5.27
CA LEU A 256 0.55 0.21 -6.17
C LEU A 256 -0.75 -0.03 -5.39
N HIS A 257 -1.60 0.98 -5.31
CA HIS A 257 -2.93 0.87 -4.71
C HIS A 257 -3.96 0.58 -5.81
N LEU A 258 -4.83 -0.41 -5.57
CA LEU A 258 -5.99 -0.72 -6.42
C LEU A 258 -7.29 -0.62 -5.63
N GLU A 259 -8.31 -0.03 -6.24
CA GLU A 259 -9.69 -0.06 -5.76
C GLU A 259 -10.67 -0.20 -6.94
N VAL A 260 -11.92 -0.54 -6.64
CA VAL A 260 -12.99 -0.62 -7.65
C VAL A 260 -14.17 0.25 -7.19
N ARG A 261 -14.69 1.09 -8.08
CA ARG A 261 -15.82 2.00 -7.80
C ARG A 261 -16.90 1.93 -8.89
N PRO A 262 -18.16 2.33 -8.65
CA PRO A 262 -19.13 2.57 -9.71
C PRO A 262 -18.59 3.58 -10.74
N ALA A 263 -18.88 3.39 -12.02
CA ALA A 263 -18.35 4.25 -13.09
C ALA A 263 -18.79 5.73 -12.96
N THR A 264 -19.89 6.00 -12.26
CA THR A 264 -20.34 7.36 -11.91
C THR A 264 -19.35 8.14 -11.05
N ALA A 265 -18.46 7.48 -10.30
CA ALA A 265 -17.48 8.16 -9.44
C ALA A 265 -16.42 8.95 -10.22
N VAL A 266 -16.10 8.55 -11.46
CA VAL A 266 -15.12 9.23 -12.33
C VAL A 266 -15.77 10.36 -13.16
N ALA A 267 -17.10 10.42 -13.22
CA ALA A 267 -17.83 11.51 -13.86
C ALA A 267 -17.98 12.76 -12.96
N ALA A 268 -17.47 12.70 -11.73
CA ALA A 268 -17.62 13.75 -10.70
C ALA A 268 -16.28 14.36 -10.23
N SER A 269 -15.17 14.00 -10.87
CA SER A 269 -13.78 14.40 -10.52
C SER A 269 -13.12 15.26 -11.59
#